data_AF-A0A6P3XRV1-F1
#
_entry.id   AF-A0A6P3XRV1-F1
#
_cell.length_a   1.000
_cell.length_b   1.000
_cell.length_c   1.000
_cell.angle_alpha   90.00
_cell.angle_beta   90.00
_cell.angle_gamma   90.00
#
_symmetry.space_group_name_H-M   'P 1'
#
loop_
_entity.id
_entity.type
_entity.pdbx_description
1 polymer ?
#
loop_
_entity_poly.entity_id
_entity_poly.type
_entity_poly.pdbx_seq_one_letter_code
_entity_poly.pdbx_strand_id
1 'polypeptide(L)'
;MNSDYYSTIYAWFERCGIISNIRTHLRQNLVNALKGKDLGLCQSKEARSAKQLKLQSDYIEHTLETLGIDPKKPEAQGIISSYLNSEAPLLLSILNCINSLMVGAQSSVREGPLYDKETQANLALEADIGARRVQTMRRKIMRQKQLYDDELRMKENKLTQQASIIKHQLGSLNAKLKEAQDLMQSLTLKEKQLNEKEDNEARNILQREMELSMKQNFLTQEANRLQKERDSYRKFEGDLKKLQRELVKMQKEMSQGAPSQNCQATDVRNIHVQTESRALMDECKALQREKVELSNLVQEQRTRIEQITMRSVQLSRQLEEVRSLRSVVGVEAPVVSVSANAIVVSESSSTEDILQDAKMRLKRLEEESSKADQYFCSFVSASS
;
A
#
# COMPACT_ATOMS: atom_id res chain seq x y z
N MET A 1 -21.48 67.20 5.57
CA MET A 1 -20.59 66.38 4.72
C MET A 1 -21.29 65.06 4.45
N ASN A 2 -21.48 64.69 3.18
CA ASN A 2 -22.39 63.61 2.78
C ASN A 2 -21.82 62.22 3.06
N SER A 3 -22.63 61.37 3.69
CA SER A 3 -22.34 59.96 4.00
C SER A 3 -21.91 59.15 2.76
N ASP A 4 -22.46 59.49 1.59
CA ASP A 4 -22.18 58.80 0.32
C ASP A 4 -20.75 59.00 -0.17
N TYR A 5 -20.11 60.11 0.20
CA TYR A 5 -18.72 60.39 -0.15
C TYR A 5 -17.77 59.43 0.58
N TYR A 6 -17.99 59.18 1.87
CA TYR A 6 -17.21 58.22 2.65
C TYR A 6 -17.43 56.79 2.19
N SER A 7 -18.66 56.43 1.81
CA SER A 7 -18.98 55.12 1.26
C SER A 7 -18.26 54.87 -0.07
N THR A 8 -18.23 55.87 -0.96
CA THR A 8 -17.55 55.78 -2.26
C THR A 8 -16.03 55.66 -2.09
N ILE A 9 -15.45 56.45 -1.19
CA ILE A 9 -14.02 56.39 -0.89
C ILE A 9 -13.64 55.05 -0.25
N TYR A 10 -14.45 54.56 0.68
CA TYR A 10 -14.22 53.28 1.33
C TYR A 10 -14.28 52.12 0.31
N ALA A 11 -15.28 52.12 -0.57
CA ALA A 11 -15.39 51.13 -1.65
C ALA A 11 -14.20 51.21 -2.63
N TRP A 12 -13.68 52.41 -2.91
CA TRP A 12 -12.48 52.58 -3.71
C TRP A 12 -11.25 51.98 -3.02
N PHE A 13 -11.04 52.25 -1.72
CA PHE A 13 -9.95 51.67 -0.94
C PHE A 13 -10.04 50.15 -0.82
N GLU A 14 -11.26 49.59 -0.77
CA GLU A 14 -11.49 48.16 -0.74
C GLU A 14 -11.21 47.51 -2.11
N ARG A 15 -11.62 48.16 -3.21
CA ARG A 15 -11.36 47.70 -4.59
C ARG A 15 -9.88 47.76 -4.97
N CYS A 16 -9.15 48.76 -4.48
CA CYS A 16 -7.70 48.87 -4.63
C CYS A 16 -6.92 47.95 -3.68
N GLY A 17 -7.59 47.17 -2.82
CA GLY A 17 -6.95 46.22 -1.90
C GLY A 17 -6.18 46.87 -0.74
N ILE A 18 -6.27 48.18 -0.58
CA ILE A 18 -5.51 48.96 0.43
C ILE A 18 -5.94 48.53 1.84
N ILE A 19 -7.24 48.35 2.08
CA ILE A 19 -7.77 47.87 3.37
C ILE A 19 -7.28 46.45 3.67
N SER A 20 -7.22 45.58 2.65
CA SER A 20 -6.75 44.20 2.78
C SER A 20 -5.25 44.15 3.12
N ASN A 21 -4.44 44.99 2.46
CA ASN A 21 -3.01 45.10 2.71
C ASN A 21 -2.72 45.63 4.13
N ILE A 22 -3.41 46.69 4.56
CA ILE A 22 -3.31 47.22 5.93
C ILE A 22 -3.69 46.14 6.95
N ARG A 23 -4.81 45.44 6.73
CA ARG A 23 -5.27 44.36 7.63
C ARG A 23 -4.28 43.20 7.71
N THR A 24 -3.70 42.81 6.58
CA THR A 24 -2.70 41.73 6.50
C THR A 24 -1.42 42.15 7.23
N HIS A 25 -0.97 43.38 7.05
CA HIS A 25 0.21 43.92 7.74
C HIS A 25 -0.01 44.01 9.26
N LEU A 26 -1.18 44.49 9.71
CA LEU A 26 -1.55 44.51 11.13
C LEU A 26 -1.58 43.10 11.74
N ARG A 27 -2.12 42.11 11.02
CA ARG A 27 -2.09 40.70 11.44
C ARG A 27 -0.66 40.17 11.53
N GLN A 28 0.19 40.47 10.56
CA GLN A 28 1.59 40.05 10.59
C GLN A 28 2.34 40.71 11.75
N ASN A 29 2.12 41.99 12.03
CA ASN A 29 2.70 42.68 13.17
C ASN A 29 2.23 42.10 14.50
N LEU A 30 0.94 41.75 14.61
CA LEU A 30 0.42 41.07 15.79
C LEU A 30 1.06 39.69 15.97
N VAL A 31 1.17 38.90 14.90
CA VAL A 31 1.81 37.58 14.92
C VAL A 31 3.29 37.69 15.29
N ASN A 32 4.00 38.69 14.77
CA ASN A 32 5.41 38.94 15.12
C ASN A 32 5.57 39.39 16.57
N ALA A 33 4.67 40.24 17.08
CA ALA A 33 4.67 40.67 18.48
C ALA A 33 4.32 39.53 19.45
N LEU A 34 3.53 38.54 19.01
CA LEU A 34 3.21 37.33 19.77
C LEU A 34 4.33 36.28 19.67
N LYS A 35 4.96 36.11 18.50
CA LYS A 35 6.15 35.25 18.31
C LYS A 35 7.37 35.76 19.08
N GLY A 36 7.50 37.07 19.25
CA GLY A 36 8.53 37.67 20.10
C GLY A 36 8.29 37.50 21.61
N LYS A 37 7.17 36.86 22.01
CA LYS A 37 6.81 36.56 23.41
C LYS A 37 6.85 35.06 23.70
N ASP A 38 7.81 34.34 23.15
CA ASP A 38 8.20 33.05 23.73
C ASP A 38 9.01 33.26 25.01
N LEU A 39 8.66 32.44 26.00
CA LEU A 39 9.05 32.44 27.40
C LEU A 39 10.56 32.18 27.60
N GLY A 40 11.38 33.22 27.44
CA GLY A 40 12.80 33.22 27.83
C GLY A 40 13.17 34.53 28.53
N LEU A 41 13.45 34.44 29.83
CA LEU A 41 13.87 35.55 30.68
C LEU A 41 15.14 36.28 30.20
N CYS A 42 15.16 37.58 30.49
CA CYS A 42 16.29 38.50 30.68
C CYS A 42 16.77 39.40 29.51
N GLN A 43 16.38 40.67 29.68
CA GLN A 43 17.22 41.88 29.66
C GLN A 43 17.74 42.38 28.30
N SER A 44 17.06 43.40 27.78
CA SER A 44 17.68 44.73 27.73
C SER A 44 16.61 45.82 27.67
N LYS A 45 16.66 46.70 28.67
CA LYS A 45 16.00 47.99 28.68
C LYS A 45 16.68 48.87 27.63
N GLU A 46 15.96 49.25 26.58
CA GLU A 46 16.20 50.54 25.95
C GLU A 46 14.85 51.23 25.73
N ALA A 47 14.66 52.29 26.50
CA ALA A 47 13.64 53.30 26.27
C ALA A 47 13.90 53.93 24.89
N ARG A 48 13.26 53.38 23.86
CA ARG A 48 13.27 53.96 22.52
C ARG A 48 12.38 55.19 22.52
N SER A 49 13.03 56.34 22.56
CA SER A 49 12.51 57.67 22.28
C SER A 49 11.39 57.65 21.23
N ALA A 50 10.34 58.45 21.44
CA ALA A 50 9.16 58.61 20.60
C ALA A 50 9.43 58.95 19.11
N LYS A 51 10.69 59.12 18.71
CA LYS A 51 11.13 59.32 17.31
C LYS A 51 11.06 58.04 16.43
N GLN A 52 10.81 56.85 16.99
CA GLN A 52 10.82 55.59 16.24
C GLN A 52 9.47 55.12 15.65
N LEU A 53 8.38 55.90 15.77
CA LEU A 53 7.08 55.56 15.18
C LEU A 53 6.88 56.13 13.76
N LYS A 54 7.97 56.39 13.01
CA LYS A 54 7.87 56.81 11.61
C LYS A 54 7.81 55.60 10.69
N LEU A 55 6.98 55.69 9.65
CA LEU A 55 6.89 54.69 8.59
C LEU A 55 8.25 54.56 7.89
N GLN A 56 8.62 53.35 7.46
CA GLN A 56 9.84 53.15 6.68
C GLN A 56 9.71 53.84 5.31
N SER A 57 10.84 54.27 4.74
CA SER A 57 10.87 55.00 3.46
C SER A 57 10.09 54.29 2.35
N ASP A 58 10.28 52.98 2.23
CA ASP A 58 9.62 52.16 1.21
C ASP A 58 8.08 52.20 1.31
N TYR A 59 7.54 52.26 2.54
CA TYR A 59 6.10 52.39 2.77
C TYR A 59 5.60 53.80 2.43
N ILE A 60 6.40 54.84 2.68
CA ILE A 60 6.07 56.22 2.33
C ILE A 60 6.04 56.37 0.81
N GLU A 61 7.09 55.89 0.13
CA GLU A 61 7.20 55.93 -1.34
C GLU A 61 6.06 55.16 -2.00
N HIS A 62 5.80 53.92 -1.58
CA HIS A 62 4.69 53.13 -2.10
C HIS A 62 3.34 53.81 -1.84
N THR A 63 3.14 54.45 -0.69
CA THR A 63 1.89 55.18 -0.38
C THR A 63 1.72 56.38 -1.31
N LEU A 64 2.79 57.13 -1.59
CA LEU A 64 2.76 58.25 -2.53
C LEU A 64 2.49 57.78 -3.96
N GLU A 65 3.17 56.71 -4.41
CA GLU A 65 2.93 56.09 -5.73
C GLU A 65 1.48 55.62 -5.87
N THR A 66 0.92 55.00 -4.82
CA THR A 66 -0.47 54.55 -4.78
C THR A 66 -1.45 55.72 -4.90
N LEU A 67 -1.09 56.89 -4.36
CA LEU A 67 -1.87 58.12 -4.47
C LEU A 67 -1.63 58.88 -5.80
N GLY A 68 -0.81 58.33 -6.71
CA GLY A 68 -0.47 58.95 -7.99
C GLY A 68 0.56 60.08 -7.88
N ILE A 69 1.22 60.20 -6.73
CA ILE A 69 2.29 61.18 -6.48
C ILE A 69 3.62 60.47 -6.71
N ASP A 70 4.36 60.87 -7.75
CA ASP A 70 5.69 60.33 -8.03
C ASP A 70 6.69 60.74 -6.93
N PRO A 71 7.25 59.79 -6.15
CA PRO A 71 8.15 60.09 -5.03
C PRO A 71 9.41 60.85 -5.45
N LYS A 72 9.78 60.81 -6.73
CA LYS A 72 10.99 61.48 -7.26
C LYS A 72 10.75 62.95 -7.60
N LYS A 73 9.50 63.43 -7.59
CA LYS A 73 9.17 64.83 -7.83
C LYS A 73 9.48 65.71 -6.61
N PRO A 74 9.85 66.99 -6.81
CA PRO A 74 10.17 67.90 -5.71
C PRO A 74 9.00 68.12 -4.74
N GLU A 75 7.76 68.04 -5.22
CA GLU A 75 6.54 68.10 -4.41
C GLU A 75 6.45 66.93 -3.42
N ALA A 76 6.72 65.72 -3.91
CA ALA A 76 6.73 64.50 -3.12
C ALA A 76 7.89 64.47 -2.12
N GLN A 77 9.07 64.94 -2.54
CA GLN A 77 10.22 65.09 -1.65
C GLN A 77 9.97 66.13 -0.54
N GLY A 78 9.17 67.17 -0.82
CA GLY A 78 8.66 68.11 0.18
C GLY A 78 7.75 67.45 1.21
N ILE A 79 6.88 66.54 0.78
CA ILE A 79 6.01 65.74 1.67
C ILE A 79 6.86 64.79 2.55
N ILE A 80 7.80 64.07 1.95
CA ILE A 80 8.70 63.14 2.65
C ILE A 80 9.52 63.91 3.69
N SER A 81 10.13 65.03 3.30
CA SER A 81 10.92 65.87 4.19
C SER A 81 10.07 66.47 5.31
N SER A 82 8.85 66.92 5.01
CA SER A 82 7.90 67.44 6.00
C SER A 82 7.49 66.35 7.00
N TYR A 83 7.19 65.14 6.54
CA TYR A 83 6.86 64.01 7.41
C TYR A 83 8.06 63.55 8.25
N LEU A 84 9.26 63.53 7.70
CA LEU A 84 10.48 63.14 8.43
C LEU A 84 10.94 64.18 9.44
N ASN A 85 10.60 65.45 9.24
CA ASN A 85 10.99 66.54 10.15
C ASN A 85 9.87 67.03 11.08
N SER A 86 8.62 66.64 10.84
CA SER A 86 7.46 66.96 11.70
C SER A 86 7.00 65.75 12.51
N GLU A 87 6.27 66.00 13.60
CA GLU A 87 5.51 64.96 14.33
C GLU A 87 4.13 64.70 13.69
N ALA A 88 3.78 65.47 12.65
CA ALA A 88 2.53 65.30 11.92
C ALA A 88 2.47 63.92 11.24
N PRO A 89 1.30 63.25 11.24
CA PRO A 89 1.12 62.00 10.50
C PRO A 89 1.26 62.24 8.99
N LEU A 90 1.72 61.22 8.26
CA LEU A 90 2.01 61.30 6.81
C LEU A 90 0.83 61.86 6.00
N LEU A 91 -0.39 61.45 6.35
CA LEU A 91 -1.62 61.94 5.71
C LEU A 91 -1.77 63.48 5.83
N LEU A 92 -1.44 64.05 6.98
CA LEU A 92 -1.52 65.50 7.20
C LEU A 92 -0.44 66.25 6.43
N SER A 93 0.77 65.68 6.31
CA SER A 93 1.83 66.23 5.46
C SER A 93 1.44 66.23 3.98
N ILE A 94 0.76 65.19 3.50
CA ILE A 94 0.22 65.11 2.14
C ILE A 94 -0.86 66.19 1.92
N LEU A 95 -1.82 66.30 2.84
CA LEU A 95 -2.92 67.27 2.73
C LEU A 95 -2.43 68.73 2.76
N ASN A 96 -1.44 69.05 3.61
CA ASN A 96 -0.84 70.38 3.65
C ASN A 96 -0.12 70.74 2.35
N CYS A 97 0.56 69.77 1.72
CA CYS A 97 1.19 69.98 0.42
C CYS A 97 0.14 70.29 -0.67
N ILE A 98 -0.94 69.53 -0.73
CA ILE A 98 -2.06 69.77 -1.66
C ILE A 98 -2.69 71.15 -1.43
N ASN A 99 -2.87 71.56 -0.17
CA ASN A 99 -3.40 72.88 0.16
C ASN A 99 -2.46 74.01 -0.29
N SER A 100 -1.14 73.85 -0.11
CA SER A 100 -0.16 74.85 -0.58
C SER A 100 -0.14 75.00 -2.10
N LEU A 101 -0.35 73.90 -2.85
CA LEU A 101 -0.49 73.91 -4.30
C LEU A 101 -1.77 74.64 -4.75
N MET A 102 -2.88 74.47 -4.02
CA MET A 102 -4.15 75.14 -4.30
C MET A 102 -4.09 76.65 -4.03
N VAL A 103 -3.39 77.08 -2.97
CA VAL A 103 -3.23 78.51 -2.63
C VAL A 103 -2.27 79.22 -3.60
N GLY A 104 -1.23 78.53 -4.10
CA GLY A 104 -0.33 79.07 -5.14
C GLY A 104 -1.00 79.27 -6.50
N ALA A 105 -2.08 78.55 -6.80
CA ALA A 105 -2.85 78.71 -8.03
C ALA A 105 -3.78 79.94 -8.02
N GLN A 106 -4.11 80.49 -6.84
CA GLN A 106 -5.04 81.62 -6.71
C GLN A 106 -4.33 83.00 -6.62
N SER A 107 -3.01 83.04 -6.46
CA SER A 107 -2.27 84.30 -6.20
C SER A 107 -1.59 84.94 -7.42
N SER A 108 -1.80 84.44 -8.66
CA SER A 108 -1.21 85.02 -9.88
C SER A 108 -2.18 85.73 -10.85
N VAL A 109 -3.45 85.90 -10.49
CA VAL A 109 -4.38 86.70 -11.31
C VAL A 109 -4.32 88.16 -10.84
N ARG A 110 -3.33 88.88 -11.34
CA ARG A 110 -3.25 90.35 -11.25
C ARG A 110 -4.09 90.91 -12.40
N GLU A 111 -5.35 91.23 -12.12
CA GLU A 111 -6.24 91.93 -13.07
C GLU A 111 -5.72 93.35 -13.34
N GLY A 112 -5.41 93.64 -14.60
CA GLY A 112 -5.21 94.99 -15.11
C GLY A 112 -6.28 95.27 -16.17
N PRO A 113 -7.07 96.35 -16.08
CA PRO A 113 -8.11 96.64 -17.06
C PRO A 113 -7.50 97.43 -18.22
N LEU A 114 -7.32 96.78 -19.37
CA LEU A 114 -7.11 97.47 -20.65
C LEU A 114 -8.16 96.97 -21.63
N TYR A 115 -9.14 97.84 -21.85
CA TYR A 115 -9.95 97.84 -23.05
C TYR A 115 -9.03 97.94 -24.27
N ASP A 116 -9.10 96.96 -25.17
CA ASP A 116 -8.87 97.27 -26.58
C ASP A 116 -9.74 96.40 -27.49
N LYS A 117 -10.20 97.02 -28.57
CA LYS A 117 -11.24 96.51 -29.48
C LYS A 117 -10.69 95.39 -30.35
N GLU A 118 -10.91 94.14 -29.95
CA GLU A 118 -10.78 93.00 -30.85
C GLU A 118 -11.96 92.97 -31.84
N THR A 119 -11.67 93.25 -33.11
CA THR A 119 -12.61 93.07 -34.21
C THR A 119 -12.89 91.57 -34.42
N GLN A 120 -14.15 91.22 -34.72
CA GLN A 120 -14.65 89.84 -34.87
C GLN A 120 -13.81 88.94 -35.80
N ALA A 121 -13.00 89.51 -36.71
CA ALA A 121 -12.11 88.76 -37.59
C ALA A 121 -10.91 88.12 -36.85
N ASN A 122 -10.38 88.75 -35.79
CA ASN A 122 -9.24 88.22 -35.04
C ASN A 122 -9.67 87.06 -34.11
N LEU A 123 -10.85 87.17 -33.49
CA LEU A 123 -11.47 86.07 -32.71
C LEU A 123 -11.76 84.84 -33.59
N ALA A 124 -12.23 85.04 -34.83
CA ALA A 124 -12.46 83.95 -35.77
C ALA A 124 -11.15 83.24 -36.20
N LEU A 125 -10.06 84.01 -36.35
CA LEU A 125 -8.76 83.46 -36.73
C LEU A 125 -8.10 82.70 -35.56
N GLU A 126 -8.17 83.24 -34.34
CA GLU A 126 -7.71 82.54 -33.13
C GLU A 126 -8.54 81.28 -32.83
N ALA A 127 -9.85 81.32 -33.08
CA ALA A 127 -10.71 80.15 -32.97
C ALA A 127 -10.33 79.05 -33.99
N ASP A 128 -9.98 79.39 -35.24
CA ASP A 128 -9.50 78.43 -36.24
C ASP A 128 -8.13 77.83 -35.87
N ILE A 129 -7.19 78.65 -35.38
CA ILE A 129 -5.89 78.18 -34.90
C ILE A 129 -6.04 77.27 -33.67
N GLY A 130 -6.91 77.65 -32.73
CA GLY A 130 -7.29 76.86 -31.57
C GLY A 130 -7.90 75.52 -31.97
N ALA A 131 -8.85 75.53 -32.93
CA ALA A 131 -9.47 74.32 -33.46
C ALA A 131 -8.46 73.39 -34.14
N ARG A 132 -7.52 73.91 -34.95
CA ARG A 132 -6.45 73.11 -35.57
C ARG A 132 -5.48 72.52 -34.55
N ARG A 133 -5.14 73.27 -33.49
CA ARG A 133 -4.32 72.77 -32.37
C ARG A 133 -5.03 71.65 -31.63
N VAL A 134 -6.31 71.82 -31.29
CA VAL A 134 -7.15 70.80 -30.65
C VAL A 134 -7.26 69.56 -31.54
N GLN A 135 -7.47 69.72 -32.85
CA GLN A 135 -7.53 68.59 -33.78
C GLN A 135 -6.20 67.84 -33.87
N THR A 136 -5.07 68.54 -33.78
CA THR A 136 -3.74 67.93 -33.77
C THR A 136 -3.46 67.21 -32.46
N MET A 137 -3.82 67.79 -31.31
CA MET A 137 -3.74 67.12 -30.01
C MET A 137 -4.65 65.90 -29.96
N ARG A 138 -5.88 65.99 -30.46
CA ARG A 138 -6.83 64.87 -30.57
C ARG A 138 -6.26 63.72 -31.40
N ARG A 139 -5.61 64.02 -32.53
CA ARG A 139 -4.93 63.00 -33.34
C ARG A 139 -3.76 62.34 -32.60
N LYS A 140 -2.98 63.10 -31.82
CA LYS A 140 -1.90 62.55 -30.98
C LYS A 140 -2.43 61.63 -29.89
N ILE A 141 -3.48 62.05 -29.18
CA ILE A 141 -4.16 61.25 -28.14
C ILE A 141 -4.72 59.97 -28.75
N MET A 142 -5.37 60.06 -29.91
CA MET A 142 -5.93 58.88 -30.59
C MET A 142 -4.84 57.87 -30.96
N ARG A 143 -3.69 58.33 -31.46
CA ARG A 143 -2.55 57.45 -31.76
C ARG A 143 -1.97 56.80 -30.50
N GLN A 144 -1.80 57.57 -29.42
CA GLN A 144 -1.32 57.02 -28.15
C GLN A 144 -2.29 55.99 -27.57
N LYS A 145 -3.60 56.27 -27.61
CA LYS A 145 -4.64 55.32 -27.19
C LYS A 145 -4.51 54.02 -27.98
N GLN A 146 -4.37 54.09 -29.30
CA GLN A 146 -4.24 52.90 -30.13
C GLN A 146 -2.99 52.08 -29.79
N LEU A 147 -1.84 52.73 -29.56
CA LEU A 147 -0.62 52.04 -29.13
C LEU A 147 -0.80 51.32 -27.79
N TYR A 148 -1.44 51.96 -26.81
CA TYR A 148 -1.73 51.32 -25.53
C TYR A 148 -2.75 50.19 -25.66
N ASP A 149 -3.79 50.36 -26.47
CA ASP A 149 -4.78 49.32 -26.74
C ASP A 149 -4.13 48.09 -27.40
N ASP A 150 -3.18 48.29 -28.32
CA ASP A 150 -2.44 47.21 -28.98
C ASP A 150 -1.44 46.52 -28.03
N GLU A 151 -0.73 47.27 -27.18
CA GLU A 151 0.15 46.72 -26.14
C GLU A 151 -0.64 45.89 -25.12
N LEU A 152 -1.78 46.42 -24.67
CA LEU A 152 -2.65 45.74 -23.72
C LEU A 152 -3.20 44.44 -24.32
N ARG A 153 -3.64 44.47 -25.58
CA ARG A 153 -4.08 43.27 -26.32
C ARG A 153 -2.96 42.24 -26.45
N MET A 154 -1.73 42.67 -26.74
CA MET A 154 -0.58 41.75 -26.78
C MET A 154 -0.31 41.10 -25.41
N LYS A 155 -0.38 41.87 -24.32
CA LYS A 155 -0.18 41.34 -22.97
C LYS A 155 -1.30 40.38 -22.57
N GLU A 156 -2.55 40.71 -22.88
CA GLU A 156 -3.71 39.84 -22.68
C GLU A 156 -3.57 38.52 -23.46
N ASN A 157 -3.16 38.57 -24.72
CA ASN A 157 -2.90 37.37 -25.53
C ASN A 157 -1.77 36.50 -24.95
N LYS A 158 -0.70 37.10 -24.42
CA LYS A 158 0.38 36.35 -23.76
C LYS A 158 -0.09 35.70 -22.46
N LEU A 159 -0.88 36.42 -21.66
CA LEU A 159 -1.43 35.90 -20.40
C LEU A 159 -2.43 34.77 -20.64
N THR A 160 -3.31 34.91 -21.63
CA THR A 160 -4.26 33.85 -22.01
C THR A 160 -3.56 32.60 -22.52
N GLN A 161 -2.48 32.75 -23.30
CA GLN A 161 -1.63 31.63 -23.71
C GLN A 161 -0.93 30.96 -22.52
N GLN A 162 -0.39 31.73 -21.57
CA GLN A 162 0.21 31.17 -20.36
C GLN A 162 -0.83 30.45 -19.51
N ALA A 163 -2.02 31.01 -19.35
CA ALA A 163 -3.12 30.39 -18.62
C ALA A 163 -3.56 29.06 -19.25
N SER A 164 -3.56 28.96 -20.59
CA SER A 164 -3.90 27.71 -21.27
C SER A 164 -2.83 26.62 -21.06
N ILE A 165 -1.55 26.99 -21.09
CA ILE A 165 -0.44 26.07 -20.79
C ILE A 165 -0.55 25.57 -19.35
N ILE A 166 -0.74 26.46 -18.37
CA ILE A 166 -0.87 26.10 -16.96
C ILE A 166 -2.08 25.18 -16.75
N LYS A 167 -3.22 25.48 -17.39
CA LYS A 167 -4.41 24.64 -17.32
C LYS A 167 -4.15 23.23 -17.86
N HIS A 168 -3.44 23.11 -18.98
CA HIS A 168 -3.09 21.81 -19.54
C HIS A 168 -2.13 21.04 -18.62
N GLN A 169 -1.10 21.70 -18.09
CA GLN A 169 -0.16 21.11 -17.13
C GLN A 169 -0.86 20.63 -15.86
N LEU A 170 -1.78 21.42 -15.31
CA LEU A 170 -2.60 21.03 -14.17
C LEU A 170 -3.47 19.81 -14.49
N GLY A 171 -4.07 19.76 -15.68
CA GLY A 171 -4.84 18.60 -16.12
C GLY A 171 -3.98 17.32 -16.20
N SER A 172 -2.78 17.42 -16.78
CA SER A 172 -1.83 16.31 -16.85
C SER A 172 -1.36 15.86 -15.46
N LEU A 173 -1.04 16.80 -14.58
CA LEU A 173 -0.63 16.51 -13.22
C LEU A 173 -1.75 15.83 -12.42
N ASN A 174 -2.98 16.29 -12.58
CA ASN A 174 -4.14 15.71 -11.90
C ASN A 174 -4.44 14.28 -12.40
N ALA A 175 -4.26 14.03 -13.70
CA ALA A 175 -4.39 12.67 -14.25
C ALA A 175 -3.34 11.72 -13.65
N LYS A 176 -2.07 12.14 -13.64
CA LYS A 176 -0.97 11.36 -13.02
C LYS A 176 -1.18 11.14 -11.52
N LEU A 177 -1.71 12.14 -10.81
CA LEU A 177 -2.03 12.02 -9.40
C LEU A 177 -3.11 10.96 -9.16
N LYS A 178 -4.14 10.95 -10.00
CA LYS A 178 -5.20 9.94 -9.94
C LYS A 178 -4.65 8.53 -10.23
N GLU A 179 -3.84 8.38 -11.26
CA GLU A 179 -3.18 7.10 -11.57
C GLU A 179 -2.31 6.62 -10.40
N ALA A 180 -1.54 7.51 -9.77
CA ALA A 180 -0.73 7.18 -8.60
C ALA A 180 -1.60 6.78 -7.39
N GLN A 181 -2.75 7.43 -7.19
CA GLN A 181 -3.70 7.06 -6.13
C GLN A 181 -4.31 5.68 -6.38
N ASP A 182 -4.72 5.39 -7.62
CA ASP A 182 -5.30 4.09 -8.00
C ASP A 182 -4.25 2.97 -7.83
N LEU A 183 -3.01 3.21 -8.24
CA LEU A 183 -1.89 2.28 -8.03
C LEU A 183 -1.60 2.05 -6.55
N MET A 184 -1.60 3.10 -5.73
CA MET A 184 -1.39 2.99 -4.29
C MET A 184 -2.48 2.13 -3.63
N GLN A 185 -3.74 2.36 -3.97
CA GLN A 185 -4.85 1.54 -3.46
C GLN A 185 -4.72 0.08 -3.89
N SER A 186 -4.32 -0.17 -5.14
CA SER A 186 -4.07 -1.52 -5.65
C SER A 186 -2.92 -2.22 -4.89
N LEU A 187 -1.83 -1.50 -4.61
CA LEU A 187 -0.70 -2.02 -3.85
C LEU A 187 -1.09 -2.35 -2.42
N THR A 188 -1.81 -1.46 -1.73
CA THR A 188 -2.30 -1.71 -0.36
C THR A 188 -3.20 -2.94 -0.30
N LEU A 189 -4.07 -3.15 -1.30
CA LEU A 189 -4.89 -4.35 -1.38
C LEU A 189 -4.05 -5.62 -1.58
N LYS A 190 -3.06 -5.59 -2.48
CA LYS A 190 -2.16 -6.72 -2.73
C LYS A 190 -1.29 -7.05 -1.51
N GLU A 191 -0.79 -6.04 -0.80
CA GLU A 191 -0.04 -6.20 0.43
C GLU A 191 -0.89 -6.89 1.51
N LYS A 192 -2.14 -6.45 1.68
CA LYS A 192 -3.07 -7.11 2.60
C LYS A 192 -3.30 -8.58 2.24
N GLN A 193 -3.50 -8.88 0.95
CA GLN A 193 -3.67 -10.26 0.48
C GLN A 193 -2.44 -11.13 0.69
N LEU A 194 -1.22 -10.56 0.56
CA LEU A 194 0.02 -11.26 0.85
C LEU A 194 0.13 -11.58 2.33
N ASN A 195 -0.08 -10.60 3.20
CA ASN A 195 -0.06 -10.81 4.65
C ASN A 195 -1.07 -11.87 5.10
N GLU A 196 -2.29 -11.86 4.56
CA GLU A 196 -3.30 -12.89 4.85
C GLU A 196 -2.87 -14.29 4.39
N LYS A 197 -2.15 -14.40 3.25
CA LYS A 197 -1.60 -15.67 2.77
C LYS A 197 -0.45 -16.15 3.64
N GLU A 198 0.49 -15.27 4.00
CA GLU A 198 1.61 -15.58 4.89
C GLU A 198 1.11 -16.07 6.26
N ASP A 199 0.13 -15.38 6.83
CA ASP A 199 -0.52 -15.78 8.08
C ASP A 199 -1.17 -17.16 7.99
N ASN A 200 -1.87 -17.44 6.89
CA ASN A 200 -2.50 -18.74 6.67
C ASN A 200 -1.46 -19.85 6.47
N GLU A 201 -0.38 -19.57 5.74
CA GLU A 201 0.72 -20.51 5.53
C GLU A 201 1.44 -20.81 6.85
N ALA A 202 1.71 -19.79 7.67
CA ALA A 202 2.29 -19.96 9.00
C ALA A 202 1.41 -20.84 9.91
N ARG A 203 0.08 -20.66 9.88
CA ARG A 203 -0.86 -21.52 10.62
C ARG A 203 -0.83 -22.97 10.12
N ASN A 204 -0.78 -23.17 8.80
CA ASN A 204 -0.72 -24.50 8.20
C ASN A 204 0.58 -25.22 8.55
N ILE A 205 1.71 -24.51 8.52
CA ILE A 205 3.02 -25.04 8.92
C ILE A 205 2.97 -25.46 10.39
N LEU A 206 2.50 -24.60 11.28
CA LEU A 206 2.41 -24.88 12.72
C LEU A 206 1.51 -26.10 13.01
N GLN A 207 0.37 -26.22 12.31
CA GLN A 207 -0.48 -27.40 12.43
C GLN A 207 0.27 -28.68 12.01
N ARG A 208 0.99 -28.63 10.88
CA ARG A 208 1.74 -29.77 10.37
C ARG A 208 2.92 -30.14 11.27
N GLU A 209 3.60 -29.16 11.84
CA GLU A 209 4.65 -29.37 12.85
C GLU A 209 4.10 -30.07 14.09
N MET A 210 2.92 -29.66 14.57
CA MET A 210 2.25 -30.33 15.69
C MET A 210 1.91 -31.79 15.36
N GLU A 211 1.36 -32.06 14.17
CA GLU A 211 1.08 -33.42 13.71
C GLU A 211 2.33 -34.29 13.59
N LEU A 212 3.42 -33.74 13.05
CA LEU A 212 4.70 -34.42 12.95
C LEU A 212 5.30 -34.71 14.32
N SER A 213 5.22 -33.75 15.25
CA SER A 213 5.66 -33.94 16.64
C SER A 213 4.90 -35.07 17.32
N MET A 214 3.56 -35.13 17.15
CA MET A 214 2.77 -36.25 17.67
C MET A 214 3.22 -37.59 17.06
N LYS A 215 3.38 -37.67 15.74
CA LYS A 215 3.86 -38.89 15.06
C LYS A 215 5.25 -39.30 15.53
N GLN A 216 6.17 -38.34 15.69
CA GLN A 216 7.51 -38.59 16.21
C GLN A 216 7.47 -39.16 17.63
N ASN A 217 6.59 -38.62 18.48
CA ASN A 217 6.41 -39.14 19.85
C ASN A 217 5.90 -40.59 19.84
N PHE A 218 4.91 -40.92 18.99
CA PHE A 218 4.43 -42.30 18.83
C PHE A 218 5.53 -43.24 18.34
N LEU A 219 6.27 -42.86 17.30
CA LEU A 219 7.38 -43.66 16.79
C LEU A 219 8.48 -43.86 17.84
N THR A 220 8.77 -42.82 18.63
CA THR A 220 9.75 -42.91 19.72
C THR A 220 9.28 -43.88 20.81
N GLN A 221 7.99 -43.84 21.18
CA GLN A 221 7.41 -44.79 22.13
C GLN A 221 7.48 -46.22 21.61
N GLU A 222 7.15 -46.45 20.34
CA GLU A 222 7.18 -47.78 19.74
C GLU A 222 8.62 -48.31 19.59
N ALA A 223 9.57 -47.45 19.21
CA ALA A 223 10.98 -47.78 19.20
C ALA A 223 11.47 -48.22 20.60
N ASN A 224 11.06 -47.50 21.65
CA ASN A 224 11.36 -47.88 23.03
C ASN A 224 10.71 -49.21 23.43
N ARG A 225 9.48 -49.48 22.98
CA ARG A 225 8.80 -50.76 23.22
C ARG A 225 9.55 -51.92 22.57
N LEU A 226 9.89 -51.78 21.30
CA LEU A 226 10.64 -52.78 20.54
C LEU A 226 12.04 -53.01 21.13
N GLN A 227 12.72 -51.96 21.57
CA GLN A 227 14.02 -52.09 22.23
C GLN A 227 13.92 -52.94 23.51
N LYS A 228 12.91 -52.70 24.36
CA LYS A 228 12.66 -53.53 25.56
C LYS A 228 12.37 -54.98 25.20
N GLU A 229 11.62 -55.21 24.11
CA GLU A 229 11.32 -56.56 23.62
C GLU A 229 12.61 -57.27 23.14
N ARG A 230 13.46 -56.58 22.37
CA ARG A 230 14.77 -57.10 21.94
C ARG A 230 15.69 -57.42 23.12
N ASP A 231 15.72 -56.57 24.14
CA ASP A 231 16.51 -56.79 25.34
C ASP A 231 15.97 -57.99 26.14
N SER A 232 14.65 -58.22 26.12
CA SER A 232 14.02 -59.41 26.72
C SER A 232 14.38 -60.68 25.96
N TYR A 233 14.34 -60.67 24.62
CA TYR A 233 14.81 -61.80 23.82
C TYR A 233 16.29 -62.09 24.02
N ARG A 234 17.13 -61.05 24.14
CA ARG A 234 18.56 -61.22 24.42
C ARG A 234 18.80 -61.92 25.77
N LYS A 235 18.00 -61.61 26.80
CA LYS A 235 18.03 -62.31 28.09
C LYS A 235 17.62 -63.77 27.93
N PHE A 236 16.49 -64.04 27.25
CA PHE A 236 16.01 -65.39 26.99
C PHE A 236 17.04 -66.24 26.24
N GLU A 237 17.67 -65.69 25.19
CA GLU A 237 18.74 -66.38 24.46
C GLU A 237 19.94 -66.71 25.37
N GLY A 238 20.30 -65.79 26.27
CA GLY A 238 21.33 -66.01 27.29
C GLY A 238 20.99 -67.15 28.23
N ASP A 239 19.73 -67.25 28.67
CA ASP A 239 19.25 -68.30 29.56
C ASP A 239 19.14 -69.66 28.83
N LEU A 240 18.70 -69.67 27.57
CA LEU A 240 18.71 -70.86 26.72
C LEU A 240 20.13 -71.42 26.57
N LYS A 241 21.12 -70.55 26.32
CA LYS A 241 22.55 -70.93 26.27
C LYS A 241 23.07 -71.43 27.61
N LYS A 242 22.53 -71.00 28.76
CA LYS A 242 22.88 -71.58 30.07
C LYS A 242 22.27 -72.97 30.22
N LEU A 243 20.99 -73.13 29.94
CA LEU A 243 20.29 -74.42 30.02
C LEU A 243 20.93 -75.46 29.10
N GLN A 244 21.30 -75.09 27.88
CA GLN A 244 22.01 -75.98 26.96
C GLN A 244 23.36 -76.43 27.52
N ARG A 245 24.10 -75.53 28.20
CA ARG A 245 25.34 -75.89 28.89
C ARG A 245 25.09 -76.85 30.07
N GLU A 246 24.03 -76.64 30.83
CA GLU A 246 23.63 -77.53 31.93
C GLU A 246 23.21 -78.92 31.42
N LEU A 247 22.44 -79.01 30.34
CA LEU A 247 22.08 -80.29 29.71
C LEU A 247 23.32 -81.05 29.25
N VAL A 248 24.26 -80.39 28.58
CA VAL A 248 25.53 -81.01 28.18
C VAL A 248 26.34 -81.46 29.40
N LYS A 249 26.32 -80.70 30.50
CA LYS A 249 26.97 -81.06 31.75
C LYS A 249 26.34 -82.32 32.36
N MET A 250 25.01 -82.35 32.50
CA MET A 250 24.28 -83.52 33.02
C MET A 250 24.47 -84.75 32.13
N GLN A 251 24.47 -84.58 30.80
CA GLN A 251 24.73 -85.68 29.86
C GLN A 251 26.14 -86.27 30.06
N LYS A 252 27.15 -85.43 30.28
CA LYS A 252 28.51 -85.89 30.62
C LYS A 252 28.56 -86.59 31.97
N GLU A 253 27.87 -86.07 32.98
CA GLU A 253 27.79 -86.67 34.32
C GLU A 253 27.09 -88.04 34.28
N MET A 254 25.99 -88.19 33.52
CA MET A 254 25.31 -89.48 33.33
C MET A 254 26.16 -90.48 32.52
N SER A 255 26.96 -90.00 31.57
CA SER A 255 27.87 -90.86 30.80
C SER A 255 29.10 -91.31 31.62
N GLN A 256 29.36 -90.66 32.76
CA GLN A 256 30.48 -90.97 33.66
C GLN A 256 30.04 -91.77 34.91
N GLY A 257 28.74 -91.92 35.15
CA GLY A 257 28.17 -92.61 36.32
C GLY A 257 27.46 -93.93 36.00
N ALA A 258 28.18 -94.92 35.43
CA ALA A 258 28.00 -96.38 35.63
C ALA A 258 28.66 -97.18 34.48
N PRO A 259 29.47 -98.23 34.75
CA PRO A 259 29.75 -99.24 33.75
C PRO A 259 28.54 -100.18 33.64
N SER A 260 28.00 -100.29 32.43
CA SER A 260 27.41 -101.50 31.83
C SER A 260 26.62 -102.44 32.76
N GLN A 261 25.28 -102.38 32.72
CA GLN A 261 24.46 -103.60 32.74
C GLN A 261 23.03 -103.36 32.25
N ASN A 262 22.67 -104.11 31.21
CA ASN A 262 21.36 -104.64 30.80
C ASN A 262 20.07 -104.04 31.40
N CYS A 263 19.12 -103.72 30.52
CA CYS A 263 17.69 -104.09 30.60
C CYS A 263 17.08 -103.86 29.21
N GLN A 264 17.12 -104.85 28.31
CA GLN A 264 15.97 -105.70 27.94
C GLN A 264 14.64 -104.94 27.80
N ALA A 265 14.19 -104.87 26.54
CA ALA A 265 12.84 -104.56 26.15
C ALA A 265 11.87 -105.53 26.83
N THR A 266 11.03 -105.00 27.71
CA THR A 266 9.84 -105.70 28.20
C THR A 266 8.66 -105.29 27.34
N ASP A 267 8.20 -106.24 26.53
CA ASP A 267 6.89 -106.28 25.91
C ASP A 267 5.80 -105.96 26.93
N VAL A 268 5.23 -104.76 26.83
CA VAL A 268 4.00 -104.42 27.53
C VAL A 268 2.84 -105.05 26.77
N ARG A 269 2.40 -106.20 27.30
CA ARG A 269 1.17 -106.90 26.95
C ARG A 269 -0.01 -105.93 27.09
N ASN A 270 -0.42 -105.30 26.00
CA ASN A 270 -1.59 -104.41 25.95
C ASN A 270 -2.85 -105.22 26.27
N ILE A 271 -3.34 -105.05 27.49
CA ILE A 271 -4.70 -105.41 27.88
C ILE A 271 -5.62 -104.43 27.14
N HIS A 272 -6.27 -104.92 26.10
CA HIS A 272 -7.24 -104.20 25.29
C HIS A 272 -8.47 -103.86 26.14
N VAL A 273 -8.47 -102.65 26.73
CA VAL A 273 -9.66 -102.03 27.33
C VAL A 273 -10.49 -101.48 26.18
N GLN A 274 -11.52 -102.23 25.76
CA GLN A 274 -12.43 -101.93 24.65
C GLN A 274 -13.26 -100.65 24.81
N THR A 275 -13.13 -99.93 25.93
CA THR A 275 -13.91 -98.72 26.21
C THR A 275 -13.26 -97.44 25.70
N GLU A 276 -11.92 -97.33 25.74
CA GLU A 276 -11.19 -96.11 25.32
C GLU A 276 -11.07 -95.98 23.80
N SER A 277 -10.94 -97.09 23.07
CA SER A 277 -10.84 -97.07 21.60
C SER A 277 -12.14 -96.60 20.93
N ARG A 278 -13.30 -96.89 21.54
CA ARG A 278 -14.60 -96.48 21.00
C ARG A 278 -14.86 -94.98 21.25
N ALA A 279 -14.53 -94.49 22.44
CA ALA A 279 -14.62 -93.07 22.78
C ALA A 279 -13.68 -92.22 21.90
N LEU A 280 -12.42 -92.64 21.72
CA LEU A 280 -11.47 -91.95 20.84
C LEU A 280 -11.89 -92.00 19.36
N MET A 281 -12.48 -93.10 18.90
CA MET A 281 -13.03 -93.18 17.53
C MET A 281 -14.23 -92.25 17.34
N ASP A 282 -15.09 -92.12 18.34
CA ASP A 282 -16.28 -91.26 18.26
C ASP A 282 -15.89 -89.78 18.37
N GLU A 283 -14.88 -89.44 19.16
CA GLU A 283 -14.27 -88.10 19.22
C GLU A 283 -13.55 -87.75 17.91
N CYS A 284 -12.78 -88.68 17.33
CA CYS A 284 -12.19 -88.48 15.99
C CYS A 284 -13.27 -88.27 14.91
N LYS A 285 -14.40 -88.97 14.98
CA LYS A 285 -15.53 -88.75 14.07
C LYS A 285 -16.25 -87.43 14.32
N ALA A 286 -16.28 -86.94 15.56
CA ALA A 286 -16.84 -85.64 15.89
C ALA A 286 -15.94 -84.51 15.36
N LEU A 287 -14.63 -84.59 15.63
CA LEU A 287 -13.63 -83.64 15.13
C LEU A 287 -13.56 -83.63 13.59
N GLN A 288 -13.72 -84.79 12.94
CA GLN A 288 -13.77 -84.85 11.48
C GLN A 288 -15.02 -84.17 10.91
N ARG A 289 -16.17 -84.26 11.60
CA ARG A 289 -17.39 -83.53 11.21
C ARG A 289 -17.21 -82.02 11.40
N GLU A 290 -16.69 -81.61 12.54
CA GLU A 290 -16.40 -80.20 12.83
C GLU A 290 -15.39 -79.61 11.82
N LYS A 291 -14.34 -80.37 11.46
CA LYS A 291 -13.40 -79.97 10.41
C LYS A 291 -14.09 -79.75 9.06
N VAL A 292 -15.05 -80.59 8.69
CA VAL A 292 -15.81 -80.44 7.44
C VAL A 292 -16.74 -79.22 7.52
N GLU A 293 -17.41 -79.01 8.65
CA GLU A 293 -18.27 -77.84 8.88
C GLU A 293 -17.46 -76.53 8.83
N LEU A 294 -16.31 -76.48 9.51
CA LEU A 294 -15.39 -75.35 9.46
C LEU A 294 -14.83 -75.12 8.06
N SER A 295 -14.51 -76.20 7.32
CA SER A 295 -14.06 -76.09 5.94
C SER A 295 -15.15 -75.51 5.03
N ASN A 296 -16.40 -75.90 5.23
CA ASN A 296 -17.54 -75.36 4.49
C ASN A 296 -17.76 -73.88 4.84
N LEU A 297 -17.66 -73.52 6.12
CA LEU A 297 -17.79 -72.13 6.58
C LEU A 297 -16.68 -71.24 6.00
N VAL A 298 -15.43 -71.73 5.98
CA VAL A 298 -14.31 -71.02 5.37
C VAL A 298 -14.55 -70.82 3.87
N GLN A 299 -15.09 -71.84 3.18
CA GLN A 299 -15.41 -71.72 1.76
C GLN A 299 -16.55 -70.72 1.52
N GLU A 300 -17.57 -70.69 2.36
CA GLU A 300 -18.66 -69.70 2.29
C GLU A 300 -18.16 -68.27 2.59
N GLN A 301 -17.28 -68.11 3.57
CA GLN A 301 -16.65 -66.82 3.85
C GLN A 301 -15.81 -66.34 2.67
N ARG A 302 -15.08 -67.24 2.01
CA ARG A 302 -14.29 -66.92 0.80
C ARG A 302 -15.19 -66.44 -0.34
N THR A 303 -16.28 -67.15 -0.65
CA THR A 303 -17.20 -66.74 -1.72
C THR A 303 -17.89 -65.42 -1.39
N ARG A 304 -18.23 -65.19 -0.11
CA ARG A 304 -18.82 -63.92 0.33
C ARG A 304 -17.85 -62.74 0.25
N ILE A 305 -16.58 -62.95 0.61
CA ILE A 305 -15.51 -61.95 0.44
C ILE A 305 -15.34 -61.63 -1.05
N GLU A 306 -15.31 -62.65 -1.92
CA GLU A 306 -15.19 -62.47 -3.37
C GLU A 306 -16.35 -61.65 -3.95
N GLN A 307 -17.59 -61.93 -3.52
CA GLN A 307 -18.76 -61.13 -3.91
C GLN A 307 -18.68 -59.67 -3.44
N ILE A 308 -18.26 -59.44 -2.18
CA ILE A 308 -18.10 -58.09 -1.64
C ILE A 308 -16.99 -57.34 -2.38
N THR A 309 -15.86 -57.99 -2.65
CA THR A 309 -14.74 -57.42 -3.39
C THR A 309 -15.17 -57.05 -4.82
N MET A 310 -15.87 -57.93 -5.53
CA MET A 310 -16.42 -57.63 -6.86
C MET A 310 -17.36 -56.41 -6.82
N ARG A 311 -18.29 -56.38 -5.86
CA ARG A 311 -19.23 -55.26 -5.72
C ARG A 311 -18.52 -53.95 -5.37
N SER A 312 -17.48 -54.00 -4.54
CA SER A 312 -16.65 -52.85 -4.19
C SER A 312 -15.92 -52.28 -5.42
N VAL A 313 -15.35 -53.16 -6.25
CA VAL A 313 -14.69 -52.75 -7.50
C VAL A 313 -15.68 -52.12 -8.48
N GLN A 314 -16.88 -52.71 -8.62
CA GLN A 314 -17.94 -52.14 -9.47
C GLN A 314 -18.37 -50.75 -9.00
N LEU A 315 -18.62 -50.58 -7.70
CA LEU A 315 -18.98 -49.27 -7.13
C LEU A 315 -17.85 -48.25 -7.26
N SER A 316 -16.60 -48.69 -7.12
CA SER A 316 -15.43 -47.82 -7.30
C SER A 316 -15.35 -47.30 -8.75
N ARG A 317 -15.56 -48.17 -9.74
CA ARG A 317 -15.64 -47.76 -11.15
C ARG A 317 -16.79 -46.80 -11.41
N GLN A 318 -17.97 -47.06 -10.87
CA GLN A 318 -19.13 -46.15 -11.00
C GLN A 318 -18.85 -44.77 -10.38
N LEU A 319 -18.16 -44.72 -9.23
CA LEU A 319 -17.77 -43.45 -8.61
C LEU A 319 -16.70 -42.70 -9.41
N GLU A 320 -15.77 -43.41 -10.01
CA GLU A 320 -14.74 -42.84 -10.90
C GLU A 320 -15.36 -42.27 -12.19
N GLU A 321 -16.33 -42.97 -12.78
CA GLU A 321 -17.11 -42.47 -13.92
C GLU A 321 -17.89 -41.19 -13.57
N VAL A 322 -18.55 -41.14 -12.42
CA VAL A 322 -19.27 -39.93 -11.95
C VAL A 322 -18.32 -38.76 -11.70
N ARG A 323 -17.13 -39.02 -11.12
CA ARG A 323 -16.11 -37.98 -10.91
C ARG A 323 -15.54 -37.47 -12.22
N SER A 324 -15.33 -38.35 -13.20
CA SER A 324 -14.86 -37.99 -14.54
C SER A 324 -15.89 -37.13 -15.27
N LEU A 325 -17.18 -37.48 -15.21
CA LEU A 325 -18.27 -36.68 -15.79
C LEU A 325 -18.39 -35.30 -15.13
N ARG A 326 -18.18 -35.20 -13.81
CA ARG A 326 -18.15 -33.93 -13.08
C ARG A 326 -16.96 -33.02 -13.48
N SER A 327 -15.86 -33.60 -13.95
CA SER A 327 -14.70 -32.85 -14.43
C SER A 327 -14.87 -32.30 -15.85
N VAL A 328 -15.74 -32.89 -16.67
CA VAL A 328 -16.00 -32.45 -18.06
C VAL A 328 -17.03 -31.33 -18.12
N VAL A 329 -17.97 -31.29 -17.18
CA VAL A 329 -18.95 -30.20 -17.07
C VAL A 329 -18.37 -29.11 -16.17
N GLY A 330 -17.60 -28.20 -16.80
CA GLY A 330 -17.08 -26.99 -16.16
C GLY A 330 -18.22 -26.08 -15.68
N VAL A 331 -18.73 -26.34 -14.48
CA VAL A 331 -19.65 -25.45 -13.77
C VAL A 331 -18.94 -24.93 -12.53
N GLU A 332 -18.61 -23.65 -12.59
CA GLU A 332 -18.14 -22.85 -11.49
C GLU A 332 -19.25 -22.63 -10.43
N ALA A 333 -18.89 -22.91 -9.17
CA ALA A 333 -19.41 -22.37 -7.90
C ALA A 333 -20.77 -22.90 -7.32
N PRO A 334 -21.03 -22.76 -5.98
CA PRO A 334 -20.18 -22.21 -4.92
C PRO A 334 -19.84 -23.19 -3.77
N VAL A 335 -18.80 -22.81 -3.03
CA VAL A 335 -18.34 -23.40 -1.76
C VAL A 335 -19.45 -23.32 -0.70
N VAL A 336 -19.85 -24.48 -0.17
CA VAL A 336 -20.37 -24.59 1.20
C VAL A 336 -19.69 -25.80 1.85
N SER A 337 -19.12 -25.50 3.01
CA SER A 337 -18.43 -26.39 3.94
C SER A 337 -19.25 -27.63 4.29
N VAL A 338 -18.55 -28.74 4.59
CA VAL A 338 -18.64 -29.48 5.87
C VAL A 338 -17.84 -30.79 5.78
N SER A 339 -17.10 -31.05 6.86
CA SER A 339 -16.62 -32.34 7.36
C SER A 339 -15.34 -32.95 6.79
N ALA A 340 -14.33 -32.85 7.65
CA ALA A 340 -13.29 -33.82 7.99
C ALA A 340 -13.50 -35.29 7.56
N ASN A 341 -12.35 -35.93 7.33
CA ASN A 341 -12.07 -37.37 7.25
C ASN A 341 -12.42 -38.08 5.93
N ALA A 342 -11.55 -37.91 4.93
CA ALA A 342 -11.32 -38.93 3.92
C ALA A 342 -9.87 -38.83 3.42
N ILE A 343 -8.95 -39.40 4.20
CA ILE A 343 -7.67 -39.89 3.69
C ILE A 343 -8.05 -41.03 2.73
N VAL A 344 -8.22 -40.71 1.46
CA VAL A 344 -8.22 -41.70 0.38
C VAL A 344 -6.83 -41.63 -0.22
N VAL A 345 -6.01 -42.58 0.22
CA VAL A 345 -4.75 -42.96 -0.38
C VAL A 345 -5.04 -43.43 -1.81
N SER A 346 -4.91 -42.52 -2.77
CA SER A 346 -4.74 -42.86 -4.20
C SER A 346 -3.25 -42.82 -4.53
N GLU A 347 -2.53 -43.86 -4.11
CA GLU A 347 -1.11 -44.06 -4.41
C GLU A 347 -0.95 -44.79 -5.75
N SER A 348 -1.05 -44.04 -6.85
CA SER A 348 -0.32 -44.35 -8.10
C SER A 348 -0.53 -43.32 -9.23
N SER A 349 -1.53 -42.42 -9.18
CA SER A 349 -1.74 -41.40 -10.24
C SER A 349 -1.21 -40.01 -9.89
N SER A 350 -1.29 -39.60 -8.62
CA SER A 350 -1.07 -38.21 -8.23
C SER A 350 0.39 -37.75 -8.39
N THR A 351 1.35 -38.63 -8.12
CA THR A 351 2.78 -38.26 -8.16
C THR A 351 3.31 -38.11 -9.58
N GLU A 352 2.85 -38.94 -10.52
CA GLU A 352 3.26 -38.87 -11.93
C GLU A 352 2.68 -37.61 -12.60
N ASP A 353 1.43 -37.25 -12.30
CA ASP A 353 0.80 -36.03 -12.82
C ASP A 353 1.50 -34.76 -12.30
N ILE A 354 1.89 -34.74 -11.03
CA ILE A 354 2.67 -33.63 -10.44
C ILE A 354 4.05 -33.53 -11.10
N LEU A 355 4.71 -34.66 -11.38
CA LEU A 355 6.01 -34.67 -12.05
C LEU A 355 5.90 -34.22 -13.51
N GLN A 356 4.84 -34.60 -14.23
CA GLN A 356 4.60 -34.14 -15.59
C GLN A 356 4.26 -32.66 -15.65
N ASP A 357 3.43 -32.14 -14.74
CA ASP A 357 3.16 -30.70 -14.65
C ASP A 357 4.43 -29.91 -14.33
N ALA A 358 5.23 -30.39 -13.35
CA ALA A 358 6.51 -29.77 -13.01
C ALA A 358 7.47 -29.74 -14.21
N LYS A 359 7.54 -30.83 -14.98
CA LYS A 359 8.35 -30.92 -16.21
C LYS A 359 7.87 -29.96 -17.29
N MET A 360 6.57 -29.87 -17.51
CA MET A 360 5.98 -28.95 -18.50
C MET A 360 6.12 -27.48 -18.07
N ARG A 361 6.09 -27.20 -16.77
CA ARG A 361 6.33 -25.88 -16.21
C ARG A 361 7.79 -25.46 -16.34
N LEU A 362 8.73 -26.37 -16.06
CA LEU A 362 10.16 -26.15 -16.28
C LEU A 362 10.47 -25.82 -17.75
N LYS A 363 9.91 -26.60 -18.68
CA LYS A 363 10.10 -26.35 -20.12
C LYS A 363 9.63 -24.95 -20.54
N ARG A 364 8.47 -24.50 -20.02
CA ARG A 364 7.96 -23.15 -20.28
C ARG A 364 8.88 -22.06 -19.73
N LEU A 365 9.45 -22.26 -18.55
CA LEU A 365 10.40 -21.33 -17.94
C LEU A 365 11.71 -21.27 -18.72
N GLU A 366 12.22 -22.40 -19.22
CA GLU A 366 13.41 -22.43 -20.08
C GLU A 366 13.19 -21.69 -21.42
N GLU A 367 12.00 -21.83 -22.03
CA GLU A 367 11.61 -21.09 -23.23
C GLU A 367 11.49 -19.58 -22.97
N GLU A 368 10.94 -19.18 -21.82
CA GLU A 368 10.83 -17.78 -21.41
C GLU A 368 12.21 -17.18 -21.11
N SER A 369 13.08 -17.92 -20.41
CA SER A 369 14.47 -17.53 -20.16
C SER A 369 15.23 -17.35 -21.47
N SER A 370 15.11 -18.30 -22.40
CA SER A 370 15.78 -18.22 -23.72
C SER A 370 15.29 -17.00 -24.52
N LYS A 371 14.01 -16.66 -24.44
CA LYS A 371 13.47 -15.44 -25.05
C LYS A 371 14.01 -14.19 -24.37
N ALA A 372 14.07 -14.15 -23.04
CA ALA A 372 14.64 -13.04 -22.30
C ALA A 372 16.11 -12.81 -22.67
N ASP A 373 16.90 -13.88 -22.78
CA ASP A 373 18.29 -13.83 -23.22
C ASP A 373 18.42 -13.34 -24.67
N GLN A 374 17.50 -13.72 -25.55
CA GLN A 374 17.45 -13.22 -26.92
C GLN A 374 17.10 -11.73 -26.99
N TYR A 375 16.18 -11.27 -26.14
CA TYR A 375 15.87 -9.84 -26.02
C TYR A 375 17.03 -9.05 -25.43
N PHE A 376 17.74 -9.61 -24.46
CA PHE A 376 18.92 -8.99 -23.89
C PHE A 376 20.05 -8.90 -24.92
N CYS A 377 20.35 -10.00 -25.63
CA CYS A 377 21.37 -10.02 -26.68
C CYS A 377 21.04 -9.05 -27.82
N SER A 378 19.77 -8.97 -28.24
CA SER A 378 19.34 -8.02 -29.28
C SER A 378 19.41 -6.56 -28.80
N PHE A 379 19.07 -6.28 -27.54
CA PHE A 379 19.22 -4.96 -26.94
C PHE A 379 20.69 -4.52 -26.86
N VAL A 380 21.58 -5.41 -26.41
CA VAL A 380 23.03 -5.13 -26.34
C VAL A 380 23.63 -4.94 -27.73
N SER A 381 23.21 -5.73 -28.71
CA SER A 381 23.68 -5.62 -30.09
C SER A 381 23.14 -4.39 -30.83
N ALA A 382 21.96 -3.88 -30.45
CA ALA A 382 21.38 -2.64 -31.00
C ALA A 382 21.91 -1.37 -30.30
N SER A 383 22.56 -1.54 -29.14
CA SER A 383 23.16 -0.44 -28.35
C SER A 383 24.67 -0.30 -28.57
N SER A 384 25.27 -1.14 -29.42
CA SER A 384 26.64 -1.01 -29.96
C SER A 384 26.56 -0.53 -31.40
#